data_AF-A0A1Z9QPV1-F1
#
_entry.id   AF-A0A1Z9QPV1-F1
#
_cell.length_a   1.000
_cell.length_b   1.000
_cell.length_c   1.000
_cell.angle_alpha   90.00
_cell.angle_beta   90.00
_cell.angle_gamma   90.00
#
_symmetry.space_group_name_H-M   'P 1'
#
loop_
_entity.id
_entity.type
_entity.pdbx_description
1 polymer ?
#
loop_
_entity_poly.entity_id
_entity_poly.type
_entity_poly.pdbx_seq_one_letter_code
_entity_poly.pdbx_strand_id
1 'polypeptide(L)'
;MTNKRLLISSITILILTTIIVAIFGIVPLPEYVDLSSENNFEGKLIYFVEIQSENIIPPAPDIIDSCIFYIDLSADSLEEEKVVCSSDLYNFSYDINFYDAQIYDKNNIILPYWNDGRDSLYRNVLIVDIESGEISKDANDNFSVENNKMNVYGEKLIDPWETSDYNSRVIGVYYVDRIKTVEVFNSRAPSNYYFESLHWSPDGNNIIAGDSENNLIIFSKNQEFNPLKVNLNPELVNDERLDFVRVLGWSS
;
A
#
# COMPACT_ATOMS: atom_id res chain seq x y z
N MET A 1 16.79 31.11 -51.12
CA MET A 1 16.81 31.24 -49.64
C MET A 1 16.92 29.84 -49.08
N THR A 2 18.01 29.60 -48.37
CA THR A 2 18.76 28.34 -48.35
C THR A 2 18.34 27.41 -47.21
N ASN A 3 18.30 26.10 -47.47
CA ASN A 3 17.95 25.01 -46.53
C ASN A 3 18.50 25.16 -45.10
N LYS A 4 19.63 25.85 -44.91
CA LYS A 4 20.17 26.23 -43.60
C LYS A 4 19.22 27.05 -42.73
N ARG A 5 18.51 28.04 -43.28
CA ARG A 5 17.55 28.87 -42.50
C ARG A 5 16.31 28.07 -42.09
N LEU A 6 15.84 27.18 -42.96
CA LEU A 6 14.76 26.25 -42.65
C LEU A 6 15.19 25.26 -41.56
N LEU A 7 16.38 24.67 -41.69
CA LEU A 7 16.93 23.75 -40.68
C LEU A 7 17.05 24.41 -39.29
N ILE A 8 17.61 25.63 -39.23
CA ILE A 8 17.73 26.37 -37.97
C ILE A 8 16.34 26.64 -37.37
N SER A 9 15.38 27.09 -38.18
CA SER A 9 14.02 27.36 -37.71
C SER A 9 13.33 26.10 -37.19
N SER A 10 13.45 24.98 -37.89
CA SER A 10 12.88 23.70 -37.46
C SER A 10 13.50 23.18 -36.17
N ILE A 11 14.83 23.32 -36.00
CA ILE A 11 15.53 22.94 -34.76
C ILE A 11 15.07 23.83 -33.60
N THR A 12 14.94 25.14 -33.83
CA THR A 12 14.46 26.06 -32.79
C THR A 12 13.03 25.74 -32.37
N ILE A 13 12.14 25.44 -33.31
CA ILE A 13 10.76 25.02 -32.99
C ILE A 13 10.78 23.72 -32.19
N LEU A 14 11.54 22.71 -32.65
CA LEU A 14 11.65 21.43 -31.95
C LEU A 14 12.12 21.63 -30.50
N ILE A 15 13.22 22.35 -30.28
CA ILE A 15 13.76 22.64 -28.95
C ILE A 15 12.71 23.36 -28.09
N LEU A 16 12.06 24.39 -28.63
CA LEU A 16 11.05 25.15 -27.90
C LEU A 16 9.87 24.27 -27.51
N THR A 17 9.36 23.45 -28.44
CA THR A 17 8.25 22.53 -28.16
C THR A 17 8.63 21.46 -27.15
N THR A 18 9.84 20.90 -27.22
CA THR A 18 10.32 19.92 -26.25
C THR A 18 10.45 20.53 -24.86
N ILE A 19 10.97 21.76 -24.75
CA ILE A 19 11.06 22.47 -23.46
C ILE A 19 9.66 22.74 -22.89
N ILE A 20 8.71 23.19 -23.71
CA ILE A 20 7.33 23.43 -23.27
C ILE A 20 6.70 22.12 -22.77
N VAL A 21 6.86 21.02 -23.50
CA VAL A 21 6.35 19.71 -23.09
C VAL A 21 7.04 19.19 -21.83
N ALA A 22 8.35 19.41 -21.68
CA ALA A 22 9.07 19.02 -20.48
C ALA A 22 8.61 19.79 -19.23
N ILE A 23 8.32 21.08 -19.37
CA ILE A 23 7.91 21.95 -18.24
C ILE A 23 6.43 21.76 -17.88
N PHE A 24 5.55 21.61 -18.87
CA PHE A 24 4.10 21.61 -18.64
C PHE A 24 3.43 20.24 -18.86
N GLY A 25 4.08 19.32 -19.57
CA GLY A 25 3.54 18.00 -19.88
C GLY A 25 3.77 16.97 -18.77
N ILE A 26 4.83 17.15 -17.97
CA ILE A 26 5.18 16.23 -16.88
C ILE A 26 4.59 16.77 -15.57
N VAL A 27 3.67 16.00 -14.98
CA VAL A 27 3.23 16.24 -13.60
C VAL A 27 4.15 15.40 -12.72
N PRO A 28 4.91 16.00 -11.78
CA PRO A 28 5.78 15.23 -10.91
C PRO A 28 4.95 14.38 -9.95
N LEU A 29 5.56 13.29 -9.46
CA LEU A 29 5.05 12.55 -8.32
C LEU A 29 5.04 13.45 -7.07
N PRO A 30 4.13 13.22 -6.12
CA PRO A 30 4.20 13.88 -4.82
C PRO A 30 5.54 13.60 -4.13
N GLU A 31 6.08 14.61 -3.46
CA GLU A 31 7.32 14.47 -2.69
C GLU A 31 7.00 14.23 -1.21
N TYR A 32 7.71 13.27 -0.62
CA TYR A 32 7.58 12.89 0.78
C TYR A 32 8.95 12.96 1.47
N VAL A 33 8.94 13.19 2.78
CA VAL A 33 10.17 13.19 3.58
C VAL A 33 10.44 11.78 4.06
N ASP A 34 11.68 11.32 4.06
CA ASP A 34 12.01 9.98 4.56
C ASP A 34 11.73 9.88 6.07
N LEU A 35 11.08 8.78 6.46
CA LEU A 35 10.88 8.45 7.86
C LEU A 35 12.23 8.18 8.53
N SER A 36 12.49 8.89 9.63
CA SER A 36 13.62 8.64 10.52
C SER A 36 13.15 8.03 11.84
N SER A 37 14.04 7.34 12.54
CA SER A 37 13.79 6.74 13.86
C SER A 37 13.46 7.77 14.97
N GLU A 38 13.64 9.06 14.73
CA GLU A 38 13.33 10.13 15.69
C GLU A 38 11.83 10.50 15.74
N ASN A 39 11.00 9.99 14.82
CA ASN A 39 9.59 10.38 14.71
C ASN A 39 8.67 9.74 15.77
N ASN A 40 9.19 8.89 16.67
CA ASN A 40 8.51 8.33 17.85
C ASN A 40 7.09 7.80 17.57
N PHE A 41 6.92 7.05 16.49
CA PHE A 41 5.67 6.33 16.25
C PHE A 41 5.66 5.01 17.03
N GLU A 42 4.48 4.57 17.46
CA GLU A 42 4.31 3.27 18.11
C GLU A 42 3.49 2.33 17.22
N GLY A 43 3.72 1.03 17.41
CA GLY A 43 2.95 -0.02 16.78
C GLY A 43 3.54 -0.53 15.46
N LYS A 44 2.82 -1.46 14.84
CA LYS A 44 3.27 -2.20 13.66
C LYS A 44 2.47 -1.80 12.43
N LEU A 45 3.17 -1.45 11.36
CA LEU A 45 2.58 -1.32 10.02
C LEU A 45 2.55 -2.69 9.37
N ILE A 46 1.39 -3.11 8.86
CA ILE A 46 1.20 -4.42 8.26
C ILE A 46 0.68 -4.22 6.84
N TYR A 47 1.30 -4.87 5.87
CA TYR A 47 1.01 -4.68 4.46
C TYR A 47 1.17 -5.97 3.66
N PHE A 48 0.49 -6.01 2.52
CA PHE A 48 0.41 -7.14 1.60
C PHE A 48 1.09 -6.76 0.28
N VAL A 49 2.01 -7.60 -0.16
CA VAL A 49 2.76 -7.48 -1.41
C VAL A 49 2.65 -8.78 -2.22
N GLU A 50 2.81 -8.67 -3.53
CA GLU A 50 3.06 -9.80 -4.42
C GLU A 50 4.51 -9.75 -4.90
N ILE A 51 5.21 -10.88 -4.75
CA ILE A 51 6.59 -11.05 -5.18
C ILE A 51 6.57 -11.90 -6.46
N GLN A 52 7.07 -11.34 -7.55
CA GLN A 52 7.14 -12.02 -8.83
C GLN A 52 8.58 -12.47 -9.10
N SER A 53 8.79 -13.78 -9.11
CA SER A 53 10.06 -14.41 -9.47
C SER A 53 10.03 -14.85 -10.94
N GLU A 54 11.05 -14.47 -11.71
CA GLU A 54 11.18 -14.88 -13.11
C GLU A 54 11.31 -16.40 -13.21
N ASN A 55 10.55 -17.00 -14.13
CA ASN A 55 10.69 -18.43 -14.36
C ASN A 55 11.97 -18.75 -15.13
N ILE A 56 12.80 -19.65 -14.60
CA ILE A 56 14.09 -20.03 -15.20
C ILE A 56 13.89 -20.70 -16.57
N ILE A 57 12.71 -21.26 -16.85
CA ILE A 57 12.41 -22.01 -18.08
C ILE A 57 11.23 -21.36 -18.84
N PRO A 58 11.47 -20.44 -19.80
CA PRO A 58 10.42 -20.01 -20.72
C PRO A 58 9.92 -21.22 -21.54
N PRO A 59 8.60 -21.35 -21.79
CA PRO A 59 7.55 -20.32 -21.69
C PRO A 59 6.70 -20.39 -20.41
N ALA A 60 7.19 -21.01 -19.32
CA ALA A 60 6.41 -21.10 -18.10
C ALA A 60 6.14 -19.70 -17.54
N PRO A 61 4.92 -19.43 -17.02
CA PRO A 61 4.60 -18.15 -16.41
C PRO A 61 5.49 -17.92 -15.18
N ASP A 62 5.75 -16.65 -14.89
CA ASP A 62 6.43 -16.24 -13.66
C ASP A 62 5.66 -16.72 -12.42
N ILE A 63 6.41 -16.94 -11.35
CA ILE A 63 5.85 -17.41 -10.09
C ILE A 63 5.51 -16.18 -9.26
N ILE A 64 4.26 -16.09 -8.81
CA ILE A 64 3.79 -15.03 -7.91
C ILE A 64 3.64 -15.64 -6.52
N ASP A 65 4.28 -15.03 -5.54
CA ASP A 65 4.10 -15.35 -4.12
C ASP A 65 3.45 -14.16 -3.41
N SER A 66 2.25 -14.36 -2.86
CA SER A 66 1.56 -13.35 -2.07
C SER A 66 2.08 -13.38 -0.63
N CYS A 67 2.62 -12.27 -0.15
CA CYS A 67 3.28 -12.20 1.14
C CYS A 67 2.78 -11.03 1.99
N ILE A 68 2.67 -11.27 3.29
CA ILE A 68 2.38 -10.24 4.29
C ILE A 68 3.64 -9.99 5.11
N PHE A 69 3.94 -8.71 5.30
CA PHE A 69 5.06 -8.23 6.08
C PHE A 69 4.56 -7.27 7.16
N TYR A 70 5.41 -7.05 8.16
CA TYR A 70 5.23 -5.97 9.12
C TYR A 70 6.52 -5.17 9.34
N ILE A 71 6.37 -3.93 9.79
CA ILE A 71 7.46 -3.06 10.26
C ILE A 71 7.05 -2.56 11.65
N ASP A 72 7.90 -2.79 12.66
CA ASP A 72 7.70 -2.19 13.99
C ASP A 72 8.24 -0.76 14.02
N LEU A 73 7.34 0.21 14.13
CA LEU A 73 7.70 1.63 14.19
C LEU A 73 8.35 2.04 15.51
N SER A 74 8.21 1.20 16.53
CA SER A 74 8.76 1.42 17.87
C SER A 74 10.21 0.95 17.99
N ALA A 75 10.72 0.25 16.98
CA ALA A 75 12.07 -0.30 16.95
C ALA A 75 13.11 0.76 16.58
N ASP A 76 14.34 0.60 17.09
CA ASP A 76 15.47 1.47 16.76
C ASP A 76 15.84 1.42 15.26
N SER A 77 15.62 0.27 14.64
CA SER A 77 15.83 0.00 13.21
C SER A 77 14.48 -0.37 12.58
N LEU A 78 14.10 0.36 11.53
CA LEU A 78 12.86 0.10 10.79
C LEU A 78 13.15 -0.99 9.75
N GLU A 79 12.98 -2.24 10.16
CA GLU A 79 13.21 -3.41 9.30
C GLU A 79 11.87 -4.08 8.96
N GLU A 80 11.80 -4.59 7.73
CA GLU A 80 10.67 -5.37 7.26
C GLU A 80 10.82 -6.82 7.72
N GLU A 81 9.82 -7.34 8.40
CA GLU A 81 9.77 -8.72 8.85
C GLU A 81 8.64 -9.49 8.15
N LYS A 82 8.97 -10.67 7.63
CA LYS A 82 8.00 -11.54 6.96
C LYS A 82 7.06 -12.14 8.00
N VAL A 83 5.75 -11.92 7.83
CA VAL A 83 4.72 -12.63 8.59
C VAL A 83 4.45 -13.99 7.97
N VAL A 84 4.02 -14.02 6.70
CA VAL A 84 3.63 -15.24 5.99
C VAL A 84 3.59 -15.01 4.49
N CYS A 85 4.02 -16.00 3.72
CA CYS A 85 3.84 -16.05 2.27
C CYS A 85 2.90 -17.19 1.86
N SER A 86 2.31 -17.09 0.68
CA SER A 86 1.47 -18.15 0.12
C SER A 86 2.22 -19.48 0.01
N SER A 87 3.53 -19.40 -0.23
CA SER A 87 4.43 -20.56 -0.23
C SER A 87 4.59 -21.27 1.13
N ASP A 88 4.38 -20.56 2.24
CA ASP A 88 4.40 -21.13 3.59
C ASP A 88 3.11 -21.92 3.89
N LEU A 89 2.05 -21.73 3.09
CA LEU A 89 0.70 -22.19 3.40
C LEU A 89 0.22 -23.40 2.58
N TYR A 90 1.09 -24.00 1.76
CA TYR A 90 0.73 -25.16 0.91
C TYR A 90 0.16 -26.37 1.68
N ASN A 91 0.52 -26.52 2.96
CA ASN A 91 -0.01 -27.60 3.80
C ASN A 91 -1.47 -27.35 4.27
N PHE A 92 -2.00 -26.14 4.06
CA PHE A 92 -3.33 -25.73 4.51
C PHE A 92 -4.33 -25.70 3.36
N SER A 93 -4.05 -24.93 2.31
CA SER A 93 -4.84 -24.86 1.08
C SER A 93 -4.00 -24.25 -0.05
N TYR A 94 -4.40 -24.51 -1.29
CA TYR A 94 -3.89 -23.84 -2.49
C TYR A 94 -4.73 -22.62 -2.89
N ASP A 95 -5.89 -22.43 -2.26
CA ASP A 95 -6.86 -21.36 -2.58
C ASP A 95 -7.04 -20.42 -1.38
N ILE A 96 -5.96 -19.71 -1.04
CA ILE A 96 -5.89 -18.75 0.06
C ILE A 96 -6.02 -17.34 -0.50
N ASN A 97 -6.96 -16.57 0.05
CA ASN A 97 -7.26 -15.24 -0.43
C ASN A 97 -6.56 -14.15 0.40
N PHE A 98 -5.37 -13.75 -0.04
CA PHE A 98 -4.62 -12.63 0.55
C PHE A 98 -5.30 -11.27 0.34
N TYR A 99 -6.07 -11.10 -0.74
CA TYR A 99 -6.85 -9.87 -0.98
C TYR A 99 -7.96 -9.65 0.04
N ASP A 100 -8.30 -10.66 0.83
CA ASP A 100 -9.27 -10.52 1.91
C ASP A 100 -8.63 -10.57 3.31
N ALA A 101 -7.30 -10.61 3.38
CA ALA A 101 -6.55 -10.63 4.64
C ALA A 101 -6.91 -9.43 5.51
N GLN A 102 -7.08 -9.65 6.81
CA GLN A 102 -7.47 -8.62 7.77
C GLN A 102 -6.75 -8.81 9.10
N ILE A 103 -6.47 -7.71 9.78
CA ILE A 103 -6.03 -7.74 11.18
C ILE A 103 -7.25 -8.15 12.02
N TYR A 104 -7.11 -9.24 12.78
CA TYR A 104 -8.17 -9.78 13.64
C TYR A 104 -8.09 -9.23 15.06
N ASP A 105 -6.87 -9.16 15.60
CA ASP A 105 -6.55 -8.51 16.86
C ASP A 105 -5.14 -7.93 16.78
N LYS A 106 -4.61 -7.47 17.92
CA LYS A 106 -3.29 -6.81 17.98
C LYS A 106 -2.15 -7.65 17.41
N ASN A 107 -2.25 -8.97 17.55
CA ASN A 107 -1.17 -9.91 17.26
C ASN A 107 -1.50 -10.85 16.10
N ASN A 108 -2.73 -10.85 15.60
CA ASN A 108 -3.18 -11.87 14.66
C ASN A 108 -3.77 -11.28 13.37
N ILE A 109 -3.46 -11.94 12.26
CA ILE A 109 -4.07 -11.72 10.95
C ILE A 109 -4.92 -12.94 10.59
N ILE A 110 -6.07 -12.69 9.98
CA ILE A 110 -6.90 -13.74 9.39
C ILE A 110 -6.70 -13.83 7.88
N LEU A 111 -6.49 -15.05 7.40
CA LEU A 111 -6.37 -15.40 5.99
C LEU A 111 -7.52 -16.34 5.60
N PRO A 112 -8.51 -15.83 4.85
CA PRO A 112 -9.60 -16.65 4.36
C PRO A 112 -9.16 -17.61 3.26
N TYR A 113 -9.73 -18.80 3.23
CA TYR A 113 -9.45 -19.79 2.20
C TYR A 113 -10.64 -20.69 1.89
N TRP A 114 -10.62 -21.30 0.71
CA TRP A 114 -11.59 -22.32 0.32
C TRP A 114 -10.98 -23.72 0.38
N ASN A 115 -11.82 -24.69 0.73
CA ASN A 115 -11.46 -26.10 0.71
C ASN A 115 -12.34 -26.79 -0.33
N ASP A 116 -11.75 -27.61 -1.20
CA ASP A 116 -12.42 -28.32 -2.31
C ASP A 116 -13.45 -29.39 -1.86
N GLY A 117 -13.71 -29.50 -0.56
CA GLY A 117 -14.71 -30.39 0.02
C GLY A 117 -16.15 -29.97 -0.32
N ARG A 118 -17.05 -30.96 -0.42
CA ARG A 118 -18.47 -30.82 -0.81
C ARG A 118 -19.32 -29.89 0.07
N ASP A 119 -18.78 -29.33 1.16
CA ASP A 119 -19.40 -28.31 2.01
C ASP A 119 -18.81 -26.91 1.74
N SER A 120 -18.57 -26.57 0.46
CA SER A 120 -17.97 -25.30 -0.03
C SER A 120 -18.82 -24.04 0.23
N LEU A 121 -19.79 -24.11 1.13
CA LEU A 121 -20.65 -22.98 1.51
C LEU A 121 -20.02 -22.10 2.60
N TYR A 122 -18.97 -22.58 3.27
CA TYR A 122 -18.35 -21.90 4.40
C TYR A 122 -16.91 -21.51 4.10
N ARG A 123 -16.58 -20.24 4.37
CA ARG A 123 -15.26 -19.63 4.21
C ARG A 123 -14.42 -20.02 5.43
N ASN A 124 -13.39 -20.84 5.22
CA ASN A 124 -12.49 -21.20 6.30
C ASN A 124 -11.49 -20.06 6.53
N VAL A 125 -10.88 -20.02 7.72
CA VAL A 125 -9.93 -18.98 8.08
C VAL A 125 -8.70 -19.60 8.75
N LEU A 126 -7.52 -19.15 8.32
CA LEU A 126 -6.27 -19.33 9.05
C LEU A 126 -6.04 -18.10 9.91
N ILE A 127 -5.65 -18.31 11.16
CA ILE A 127 -5.16 -17.26 12.04
C ILE A 127 -3.64 -17.37 12.04
N VAL A 128 -2.97 -16.27 11.73
CA VAL A 128 -1.52 -16.16 11.68
C VAL A 128 -1.07 -15.14 12.71
N ASP A 129 -0.22 -15.56 13.64
CA ASP A 129 0.43 -14.66 14.58
C ASP A 129 1.48 -13.81 13.84
N ILE A 130 1.42 -12.49 14.05
CA ILE A 130 2.20 -11.50 13.30
C ILE A 130 3.69 -11.62 13.58
N GLU A 131 4.08 -11.86 14.83
CA GLU A 131 5.49 -11.87 15.23
C GLU A 131 6.15 -13.22 14.99
N SER A 132 5.47 -14.32 15.34
CA SER A 132 6.02 -15.66 15.24
C SER A 132 5.78 -16.34 13.89
N GLY A 133 4.79 -15.87 13.12
CA GLY A 133 4.30 -16.54 11.92
C GLY A 133 3.61 -17.88 12.22
N GLU A 134 3.26 -18.17 13.48
CA GLU A 134 2.56 -19.41 13.83
C GLU A 134 1.15 -19.41 13.23
N ILE A 135 0.82 -20.51 12.52
CA ILE A 135 -0.46 -20.64 11.81
C ILE A 135 -1.35 -21.63 12.53
N SER A 136 -2.56 -21.20 12.86
CA SER A 136 -3.62 -22.05 13.41
C SER A 136 -4.87 -22.00 12.54
N LYS A 137 -5.67 -23.07 12.58
CA LYS A 137 -6.98 -23.13 11.90
C LYS A 137 -8.05 -22.72 12.89
N ASP A 138 -8.90 -21.78 12.51
CA ASP A 138 -10.15 -21.55 13.24
C ASP A 138 -11.30 -22.30 12.56
N ALA A 139 -12.17 -22.89 13.37
CA ALA A 139 -13.37 -23.62 12.97
C ALA A 139 -14.65 -22.76 13.09
N ASN A 140 -14.54 -21.52 13.56
CA ASN A 140 -15.69 -20.61 13.69
C ASN A 140 -15.91 -19.77 12.43
N ASP A 141 -17.12 -19.87 11.84
CA ASP A 141 -17.49 -19.13 10.63
C ASP A 141 -17.92 -17.66 10.87
N ASN A 142 -17.96 -17.20 12.12
CA ASN A 142 -18.50 -15.90 12.50
C ASN A 142 -17.40 -14.83 12.64
N PHE A 143 -16.72 -14.53 11.55
CA PHE A 143 -15.83 -13.37 11.49
C PHE A 143 -16.59 -12.14 10.99
N SER A 144 -16.72 -11.13 11.86
CA SER A 144 -17.18 -9.82 11.44
C SER A 144 -16.01 -9.12 10.75
N VAL A 145 -16.16 -8.84 9.46
CA VAL A 145 -15.27 -7.93 8.74
C VAL A 145 -15.49 -6.53 9.32
N GLU A 146 -14.61 -6.08 10.21
CA GLU A 146 -14.72 -4.74 10.79
C GLU A 146 -14.25 -3.69 9.77
N ASN A 147 -15.12 -3.42 8.78
CA ASN A 147 -14.86 -2.48 7.70
C ASN A 147 -15.12 -1.02 8.09
N ASN A 148 -15.22 -0.79 9.40
CA ASN A 148 -15.51 0.53 9.90
C ASN A 148 -14.19 1.29 9.99
N LYS A 149 -13.79 1.93 8.88
CA LYS A 149 -12.62 2.83 8.76
C LYS A 149 -12.70 4.07 9.70
N MET A 150 -13.30 3.94 10.87
CA MET A 150 -13.38 4.94 11.94
C MET A 150 -12.23 4.77 12.92
N ASN A 151 -11.69 5.88 13.41
CA ASN A 151 -10.74 5.87 14.52
C ASN A 151 -11.44 5.95 15.88
N VAL A 152 -10.63 6.04 16.95
CA VAL A 152 -11.07 6.17 18.35
C VAL A 152 -11.93 7.41 18.64
N TYR A 153 -11.94 8.41 17.75
CA TYR A 153 -12.75 9.62 17.85
C TYR A 153 -14.09 9.52 17.10
N GLY A 154 -14.30 8.42 16.34
CA GLY A 154 -15.45 8.24 15.46
C GLY A 154 -15.33 8.99 14.14
N GLU A 155 -14.11 9.33 13.71
CA GLU A 155 -13.82 9.98 12.44
C GLU A 155 -13.57 8.92 11.37
N LYS A 156 -14.28 8.99 10.24
CA LYS A 156 -14.23 7.97 9.19
C LYS A 156 -13.31 8.40 8.04
N LEU A 157 -12.33 7.57 7.67
CA LEU A 157 -11.55 7.80 6.44
C LEU A 157 -12.44 7.68 5.21
N ILE A 158 -12.25 8.60 4.28
CA ILE A 158 -12.84 8.51 2.95
C ILE A 158 -11.95 7.62 2.11
N ASP A 159 -12.56 6.73 1.33
CA ASP A 159 -11.81 5.83 0.46
C ASP A 159 -11.02 6.63 -0.60
N PRO A 160 -9.74 6.32 -0.86
CA PRO A 160 -8.96 7.00 -1.90
C PRO A 160 -9.69 7.06 -3.25
N TRP A 161 -10.37 5.98 -3.63
CA TRP A 161 -11.09 5.86 -4.90
C TRP A 161 -12.31 6.79 -5.00
N GLU A 162 -12.86 7.23 -3.86
CA GLU A 162 -13.95 8.21 -3.81
C GLU A 162 -13.44 9.66 -3.96
N THR A 163 -12.15 9.89 -3.67
CA THR A 163 -11.54 11.22 -3.65
C THR A 163 -10.62 11.48 -4.84
N SER A 164 -10.25 10.44 -5.58
CA SER A 164 -9.45 10.57 -6.79
C SER A 164 -10.30 11.13 -7.93
N ASP A 165 -9.93 12.32 -8.41
CA ASP A 165 -10.48 12.86 -9.65
C ASP A 165 -9.42 12.77 -10.75
N TYR A 166 -9.56 11.74 -11.58
CA TYR A 166 -8.71 11.47 -12.74
C TYR A 166 -8.55 12.68 -13.67
N ASN A 167 -9.54 13.56 -13.76
CA ASN A 167 -9.48 14.73 -14.63
C ASN A 167 -8.73 15.90 -13.99
N SER A 168 -8.79 16.04 -12.66
CA SER A 168 -8.12 17.14 -11.95
C SER A 168 -6.64 16.87 -11.69
N ARG A 169 -6.17 15.62 -11.81
CA ARG A 169 -4.78 15.20 -11.51
C ARG A 169 -4.38 15.57 -10.09
N VAL A 170 -5.33 15.47 -9.18
CA VAL A 170 -5.16 15.74 -7.76
C VAL A 170 -5.38 14.44 -7.00
N ILE A 171 -4.46 14.18 -6.08
CA ILE A 171 -4.57 13.11 -5.09
C ILE A 171 -4.69 13.75 -3.71
N GLY A 172 -5.46 13.14 -2.82
CA GLY A 172 -5.58 13.64 -1.46
C GLY A 172 -6.03 12.59 -0.47
N VAL A 173 -5.88 12.93 0.81
CA VAL A 173 -6.29 12.11 1.95
C VAL A 173 -7.31 12.92 2.74
N TYR A 174 -8.46 12.32 3.00
CA TYR A 174 -9.58 12.99 3.64
C TYR A 174 -10.26 12.10 4.67
N TYR A 175 -10.86 12.71 5.68
CA TYR A 175 -11.76 12.04 6.62
C TYR A 175 -13.01 12.87 6.88
N VAL A 176 -14.05 12.22 7.39
CA VAL A 176 -15.27 12.87 7.86
C VAL A 176 -15.29 12.89 9.38
N ASP A 177 -15.26 14.09 9.95
CA ASP A 177 -15.60 14.33 11.36
C ASP A 177 -17.05 14.78 11.43
N ARG A 178 -17.96 13.82 11.66
CA ARG A 178 -19.43 13.91 11.92
C ARG A 178 -20.28 14.79 10.99
N ILE A 179 -19.87 16.03 10.75
CA ILE A 179 -20.54 17.11 10.04
C ILE A 179 -19.74 17.67 8.87
N LYS A 180 -18.42 17.39 8.75
CA LYS A 180 -17.58 17.97 7.70
C LYS A 180 -16.52 16.99 7.19
N THR A 181 -16.16 17.15 5.92
CA THR A 181 -14.97 16.56 5.34
C THR A 181 -13.76 17.42 5.69
N VAL A 182 -12.68 16.79 6.14
CA VAL A 182 -11.41 17.42 6.48
C VAL A 182 -10.33 16.91 5.53
N GLU A 183 -9.62 17.84 4.89
CA GLU A 183 -8.45 17.54 4.06
C GLU A 183 -7.23 17.39 4.96
N VAL A 184 -6.56 16.24 4.86
CA VAL A 184 -5.29 15.96 5.54
C VAL A 184 -4.14 16.28 4.60
N PHE A 185 -4.26 15.86 3.35
CA PHE A 185 -3.23 16.04 2.32
C PHE A 185 -3.87 16.25 0.95
N ASN A 186 -3.20 17.04 0.11
CA ASN A 186 -3.59 17.30 -1.27
C ASN A 186 -2.35 17.66 -2.09
N SER A 187 -2.16 16.99 -3.22
CA SER A 187 -1.09 17.31 -4.17
C SER A 187 -1.50 17.03 -5.60
N ARG A 188 -0.80 17.66 -6.55
CA ARG A 188 -0.86 17.24 -7.94
C ARG A 188 -0.05 15.96 -8.13
N ALA A 189 -0.55 15.06 -8.96
CA ALA A 189 0.12 13.81 -9.30
C ALA A 189 -0.21 13.37 -10.74
N PRO A 190 0.58 12.48 -11.35
CA PRO A 190 0.22 11.80 -12.60
C PRO A 190 -1.16 11.14 -12.50
N SER A 191 -1.84 10.96 -13.63
CA SER A 191 -3.19 10.36 -13.67
C SER A 191 -3.24 8.89 -13.25
N ASN A 192 -2.10 8.21 -13.26
CA ASN A 192 -1.93 6.84 -12.81
C ASN A 192 -1.38 6.73 -11.38
N TYR A 193 -1.22 7.86 -10.68
CA TYR A 193 -0.80 7.88 -9.27
C TYR A 193 -2.03 7.89 -8.36
N TYR A 194 -2.07 6.98 -7.40
CA TYR A 194 -3.17 6.88 -6.45
C TYR A 194 -2.75 6.18 -5.15
N PHE A 195 -3.58 6.29 -4.12
CA PHE A 195 -3.44 5.51 -2.89
C PHE A 195 -4.33 4.27 -2.98
N GLU A 196 -3.77 3.10 -2.68
CA GLU A 196 -4.46 1.81 -2.70
C GLU A 196 -5.35 1.62 -1.48
N SER A 197 -4.84 1.98 -0.30
CA SER A 197 -5.57 1.87 0.97
C SER A 197 -5.14 2.93 1.97
N LEU A 198 -6.02 3.19 2.95
CA LEU A 198 -5.80 4.11 4.06
C LEU A 198 -6.23 3.45 5.35
N HIS A 199 -5.39 3.53 6.39
CA HIS A 199 -5.71 3.05 7.73
C HIS A 199 -5.31 4.07 8.78
N TRP A 200 -6.11 4.18 9.82
CA TRP A 200 -5.77 4.98 10.99
C TRP A 200 -4.67 4.31 11.81
N SER A 201 -3.81 5.12 12.43
CA SER A 201 -3.03 4.67 13.58
C SER A 201 -3.94 4.33 14.76
N PRO A 202 -3.50 3.46 15.68
CA PRO A 202 -4.27 3.08 16.86
C PRO A 202 -4.75 4.25 17.73
N ASP A 203 -3.96 5.34 17.78
CA ASP A 203 -4.28 6.56 18.53
C ASP A 203 -5.20 7.54 17.76
N GLY A 204 -5.49 7.26 16.49
CA GLY A 204 -6.34 8.08 15.62
C GLY A 204 -5.75 9.44 15.22
N ASN A 205 -4.46 9.67 15.41
CA ASN A 205 -3.80 10.94 15.08
C ASN A 205 -3.01 10.89 13.76
N ASN A 206 -2.70 9.70 13.27
CA ASN A 206 -1.95 9.49 12.05
C ASN A 206 -2.70 8.56 11.10
N ILE A 207 -2.34 8.62 9.83
CA ILE A 207 -2.91 7.79 8.77
C ILE A 207 -1.76 7.15 8.01
N ILE A 208 -1.81 5.85 7.78
CA ILE A 208 -0.91 5.16 6.87
C ILE A 208 -1.61 4.96 5.52
N ALA A 209 -0.90 5.23 4.43
CA ALA A 209 -1.32 4.94 3.08
C ALA A 209 -0.30 4.05 2.38
N GLY A 210 -0.77 3.26 1.41
CA GLY A 210 0.07 2.66 0.39
C GLY A 210 -0.21 3.32 -0.94
N ASP A 211 0.83 3.72 -1.67
CA ASP A 211 0.68 4.33 -3.01
C ASP A 211 1.01 3.37 -4.16
N SER A 212 0.61 3.76 -5.35
CA SER A 212 0.86 3.04 -6.61
C SER A 212 2.32 2.99 -7.04
N GLU A 213 3.23 3.64 -6.29
CA GLU A 213 4.67 3.64 -6.53
C GLU A 213 5.40 2.77 -5.48
N ASN A 214 4.67 1.84 -4.87
CA ASN A 214 5.14 0.90 -3.85
C ASN A 214 5.68 1.55 -2.57
N ASN A 215 5.14 2.71 -2.19
CA ASN A 215 5.54 3.41 -0.96
C ASN A 215 4.48 3.31 0.12
N LEU A 216 4.95 3.16 1.35
CA LEU A 216 4.17 3.39 2.57
C LEU A 216 4.35 4.83 3.03
N ILE A 217 3.26 5.54 3.30
CA ILE A 217 3.28 6.98 3.62
C ILE A 217 2.46 7.28 4.87
N ILE A 218 3.09 7.88 5.87
CA ILE A 218 2.46 8.32 7.11
C ILE A 218 2.07 9.79 6.99
N PHE A 219 0.81 10.09 7.27
CA PHE A 219 0.25 11.44 7.34
C PHE A 219 -0.13 11.79 8.78
N SER A 220 0.16 13.02 9.19
CA SER A 220 -0.42 13.60 10.40
C SER A 220 -1.83 14.10 10.10
N LYS A 221 -2.84 13.63 10.85
CA LYS A 221 -4.23 14.11 10.72
C LYS A 221 -4.33 15.64 10.86
N ASN A 222 -3.49 16.22 11.71
CA ASN A 222 -3.46 17.66 12.02
C ASN A 222 -2.34 18.41 11.27
N GLN A 223 -1.69 17.78 10.28
CA GLN A 223 -0.59 18.36 9.52
C GLN A 223 0.58 18.85 10.39
N GLU A 224 0.87 18.14 11.49
CA GLU A 224 1.96 18.49 12.42
C GLU A 224 3.35 18.24 11.80
N PHE A 225 3.42 17.38 10.78
CA PHE A 225 4.61 17.10 10.00
C PHE A 225 4.25 16.89 8.51
N ASN A 226 5.25 17.08 7.63
CA ASN A 226 5.12 16.74 6.21
C ASN A 226 5.02 15.22 6.04
N PRO A 227 4.23 14.70 5.07
CA PRO A 227 4.04 13.26 4.94
C PRO A 227 5.37 12.51 4.84
N LEU A 228 5.44 11.39 5.57
CA LEU A 228 6.67 10.64 5.79
C LEU A 228 6.63 9.33 5.00
N LYS A 229 7.62 9.10 4.14
CA LYS A 229 7.79 7.85 3.42
C LYS A 229 8.54 6.84 4.29
N VAL A 230 7.96 5.67 4.50
CA VAL A 230 8.65 4.54 5.14
C VAL A 230 9.57 3.89 4.10
N ASN A 231 10.84 3.75 4.45
CA ASN A 231 11.82 3.12 3.58
C ASN A 231 11.68 1.60 3.66
N LEU A 232 11.20 0.99 2.57
CA LEU A 232 11.20 -0.45 2.39
C LEU A 232 12.59 -0.89 1.90
N ASN A 233 13.07 -2.02 2.41
CA ASN A 233 14.32 -2.66 2.06
C ASN A 233 14.23 -3.38 0.70
N PRO A 234 14.88 -2.86 -0.34
CA PRO A 234 14.88 -3.51 -1.65
C PRO A 234 15.64 -4.85 -1.68
N GLU A 235 16.48 -5.15 -0.68
CA GLU A 235 17.30 -6.38 -0.65
C GLU A 235 16.50 -7.65 -0.30
N LEU A 236 15.26 -7.54 0.19
CA LEU A 236 14.40 -8.70 0.44
C LEU A 236 14.01 -9.46 -0.84
N VAL A 237 14.29 -8.89 -2.02
CA VAL A 237 13.64 -9.23 -3.29
C VAL A 237 14.69 -9.57 -4.38
N ASN A 238 15.75 -10.31 -4.05
CA ASN A 238 16.85 -10.74 -4.97
C ASN A 238 16.48 -10.87 -6.47
N ASP A 239 16.67 -9.80 -7.28
CA ASP A 239 16.29 -9.73 -8.71
C ASP A 239 14.79 -10.00 -9.03
N GLU A 240 13.93 -10.08 -8.02
CA GLU A 240 12.48 -10.29 -8.14
C GLU A 240 11.75 -8.93 -8.25
N ARG A 241 10.55 -8.93 -8.80
CA ARG A 241 9.71 -7.72 -8.87
C ARG A 241 8.73 -7.72 -7.69
N LEU A 242 8.79 -6.70 -6.85
CA LEU A 242 7.80 -6.46 -5.80
C LEU A 242 6.67 -5.58 -6.33
N ASP A 243 5.44 -6.03 -6.15
CA ASP A 243 4.22 -5.28 -6.41
C ASP A 243 3.53 -5.01 -5.07
N PHE A 244 3.46 -3.75 -4.65
CA PHE A 244 2.75 -3.39 -3.43
C PHE A 244 1.26 -3.44 -3.71
N VAL A 245 0.53 -4.27 -2.96
CA VAL A 245 -0.92 -4.41 -3.18
C VAL A 245 -1.69 -3.46 -2.27
N ARG A 246 -1.49 -3.55 -0.95
CA ARG A 246 -2.18 -2.66 0.00
C ARG A 246 -1.58 -2.69 1.41
N VAL A 247 -1.88 -1.64 2.17
CA VAL A 247 -1.77 -1.66 3.64
C VAL A 247 -2.95 -2.47 4.20
N LEU A 248 -2.67 -3.40 5.11
CA LEU A 248 -3.67 -4.15 5.87
C LEU A 248 -4.09 -3.41 7.16
N GLY A 249 -3.16 -2.68 7.76
CA GLY A 249 -3.46 -1.73 8.83
C GLY A 249 -2.26 -1.32 9.65
N TRP A 250 -2.55 -0.60 10.74
CA TRP A 250 -1.59 -0.16 11.74
C TRP A 250 -2.07 -0.69 13.10
N SER A 251 -1.36 -1.69 13.62
CA SER A 251 -1.68 -2.34 14.90
C SER A 251 -0.87 -1.74 16.06
N SER A 252 -1.41 -1.80 17.27
CA SER A 252 -0.74 -1.36 18.51
C SER A 252 0.07 -2.47 19.15
#